data_AF-A0A2E7HN84-F1
#
_entry.id   AF-A0A2E7HN84-F1
#
_cell.length_a   1.000
_cell.length_b   1.000
_cell.length_c   1.000
_cell.angle_alpha   90.00
_cell.angle_beta   90.00
_cell.angle_gamma   90.00
#
_symmetry.space_group_name_H-M   'P 1'
#
loop_
_entity.id
_entity.type
_entity.pdbx_description
1 polymer ?
#
loop_
_entity_poly.entity_id
_entity_poly.type
_entity_poly.pdbx_seq_one_letter_code
_entity_poly.pdbx_strand_id
1 'polypeptide(L)'
;MAKKKKTNRFALFLTLSCALVFGIGAIGIVWMRMEISKVAKHCRELEDRREIVSREVQDLRGEKSRSLRPSTLAAMVSGRLFMPTARQTMHVSEADMQRRLGSRRVVGANTPLGTQGEFAGTR
;
A
#
# COMPACT_ATOMS: atom_id res chain seq x y z
N MET A 1 7.41 -80.33 16.88
CA MET A 1 7.25 -79.34 17.97
C MET A 1 7.92 -78.02 17.59
N ALA A 2 7.33 -76.90 18.04
CA ALA A 2 7.92 -75.56 18.16
C ALA A 2 8.36 -74.78 16.90
N LYS A 3 7.39 -74.22 16.16
CA LYS A 3 7.62 -72.99 15.36
C LYS A 3 6.42 -72.05 15.51
N LYS A 4 6.39 -71.25 16.57
CA LYS A 4 5.50 -70.07 16.73
C LYS A 4 5.85 -69.32 18.02
N LYS A 5 6.97 -68.59 18.03
CA LYS A 5 7.30 -67.66 19.14
C LYS A 5 7.70 -66.25 18.66
N LYS A 6 8.08 -66.08 17.40
CA LYS A 6 8.57 -64.79 16.85
C LYS A 6 7.44 -63.82 16.48
N THR A 7 6.30 -64.32 16.02
CA THR A 7 5.15 -63.51 15.58
C THR A 7 4.52 -62.69 16.71
N ASN A 8 4.50 -63.21 17.95
CA ASN A 8 3.95 -62.49 19.10
C ASN A 8 4.77 -61.25 19.47
N ARG A 9 6.10 -61.32 19.41
CA ARG A 9 6.94 -60.15 19.72
C ARG A 9 6.77 -59.07 18.66
N PHE A 10 6.72 -59.46 17.39
CA PHE A 10 6.50 -58.51 16.30
C PHE A 10 5.10 -57.86 16.35
N ALA A 11 4.06 -58.66 16.66
CA ALA A 11 2.71 -58.15 16.87
C ALA A 11 2.64 -57.19 18.06
N LEU A 12 3.36 -57.48 19.15
CA LEU A 12 3.41 -56.64 20.35
C LEU A 12 4.15 -55.31 20.09
N PHE A 13 5.24 -55.34 19.31
CA PHE A 13 5.89 -54.11 18.85
C PHE A 13 4.98 -53.30 17.91
N LEU A 14 4.27 -53.96 17.00
CA LEU A 14 3.35 -53.30 16.08
C LEU A 14 2.20 -52.61 16.82
N THR A 15 1.59 -53.28 17.80
CA THR A 15 0.50 -52.70 18.60
C THR A 15 1.01 -51.55 19.49
N LEU A 16 2.20 -51.69 20.09
CA LEU A 16 2.82 -50.61 20.85
C LEU A 16 3.13 -49.39 19.97
N SER A 17 3.65 -49.61 18.77
CA SER A 17 3.95 -48.53 17.83
C SER A 17 2.67 -47.84 17.36
N CYS A 18 1.62 -48.61 17.05
CA CYS A 18 0.30 -48.04 16.72
C CYS A 18 -0.25 -47.20 17.88
N ALA A 19 -0.21 -47.72 19.11
CA ALA A 19 -0.69 -47.00 20.29
C ALA A 19 0.07 -45.68 20.50
N LEU A 20 1.38 -45.65 20.28
CA LEU A 20 2.18 -44.42 20.35
C LEU A 20 1.82 -43.40 19.26
N VAL A 21 1.65 -43.85 18.01
CA VAL A 21 1.28 -42.96 16.90
C VAL A 21 -0.11 -42.37 17.11
N PHE A 22 -1.08 -43.17 17.56
CA PHE A 22 -2.42 -42.68 17.87
C PHE A 22 -2.41 -41.75 19.09
N GLY A 23 -1.61 -42.04 20.12
CA GLY A 23 -1.45 -41.17 21.28
C GLY A 23 -0.87 -39.81 20.91
N ILE A 24 0.27 -39.78 20.23
CA ILE A 24 0.93 -38.54 19.80
C ILE A 24 0.06 -37.78 18.80
N GLY A 25 -0.58 -38.49 17.86
CA GLY A 25 -1.51 -37.91 16.90
C GLY A 25 -2.69 -37.22 17.57
N ALA A 26 -3.27 -37.82 18.63
CA ALA A 26 -4.36 -37.22 19.38
C ALA A 26 -3.94 -35.91 20.08
N ILE A 27 -2.77 -35.87 20.72
CA ILE A 27 -2.22 -34.63 21.29
C ILE A 27 -2.00 -33.59 20.18
N GLY A 28 -1.45 -34.00 19.05
CA GLY A 28 -1.19 -33.13 17.91
C GLY A 28 -2.45 -32.44 17.39
N ILE A 29 -3.56 -33.17 17.24
CA ILE A 29 -4.85 -32.63 16.79
C ILE A 29 -5.39 -31.59 17.78
N VAL A 30 -5.30 -31.86 19.09
CA VAL A 30 -5.71 -30.93 20.14
C VAL A 30 -4.85 -29.66 20.12
N TRP A 31 -3.55 -29.79 19.88
CA TRP A 31 -2.68 -28.63 19.75
C TRP A 31 -3.02 -27.79 18.52
N MET A 32 -3.22 -28.45 17.37
CA MET A 32 -3.52 -27.80 16.11
C MET A 32 -4.80 -26.96 16.21
N ARG A 33 -5.86 -27.47 16.84
CA ARG A 33 -7.10 -26.70 17.05
C ARG A 33 -6.90 -25.47 17.94
N MET A 34 -5.97 -25.55 18.90
CA MET A 34 -5.63 -24.43 19.78
C MET A 34 -4.82 -23.38 19.05
N GLU A 35 -3.86 -23.79 18.21
CA GLU A 35 -3.10 -22.89 17.33
C GLU A 35 -3.99 -22.21 16.30
N ILE A 36 -4.87 -22.93 15.60
CA ILE A 36 -5.84 -22.34 14.66
C ILE A 36 -6.68 -21.27 15.36
N SER A 37 -7.13 -21.55 16.59
CA SER A 37 -7.93 -20.59 17.36
C SER A 37 -7.14 -19.34 17.75
N LYS A 38 -5.85 -19.46 18.08
CA LYS A 38 -4.98 -18.31 18.34
C LYS A 38 -4.75 -17.48 17.08
N VAL A 39 -4.43 -18.15 15.96
CA VAL A 39 -4.23 -17.48 14.66
C VAL A 39 -5.50 -16.77 14.21
N ALA A 40 -6.67 -17.39 14.37
CA ALA A 40 -7.96 -16.77 14.06
C ALA A 40 -8.21 -15.50 14.88
N LYS A 41 -7.88 -15.51 16.19
CA LYS A 41 -7.96 -14.30 17.03
C LYS A 41 -7.01 -13.21 16.56
N HIS A 42 -5.77 -13.56 16.20
CA HIS A 42 -4.79 -12.61 15.72
C HIS A 42 -5.18 -12.01 14.35
N CYS A 43 -5.67 -12.83 13.42
CA CYS A 43 -6.22 -12.35 12.15
C CYS A 43 -7.41 -11.42 12.37
N ARG A 44 -8.30 -11.74 13.32
CA ARG A 44 -9.43 -10.87 13.65
C ARG A 44 -8.97 -9.51 14.17
N GLU A 45 -8.01 -9.49 15.10
CA GLU A 45 -7.47 -8.23 15.63
C GLU A 45 -6.78 -7.39 14.54
N LEU A 46 -6.08 -8.05 13.62
CA LEU A 46 -5.49 -7.39 12.44
C LEU A 46 -6.55 -6.83 11.50
N GLU A 47 -7.63 -7.57 11.25
CA GLU A 47 -8.76 -7.13 10.42
C GLU A 47 -9.44 -5.90 11.05
N ASP A 48 -9.68 -5.91 12.36
CA ASP A 48 -10.29 -4.79 13.08
C ASP A 48 -9.40 -3.53 12.97
N ARG A 49 -8.08 -3.67 13.18
CA ARG A 49 -7.13 -2.56 13.02
C ARG A 49 -7.10 -2.04 11.57
N ARG A 50 -7.12 -2.94 10.60
CA ARG A 50 -7.14 -2.60 9.18
C ARG A 50 -8.43 -1.86 8.81
N GLU A 51 -9.57 -2.24 9.38
CA GLU A 51 -10.84 -1.55 9.18
C GLU A 51 -10.80 -0.11 9.72
N ILE A 52 -10.28 0.08 10.94
CA ILE A 52 -10.13 1.42 11.55
C ILE A 52 -9.28 2.32 10.66
N VAL A 53 -8.09 1.86 10.26
CA VAL A 53 -7.19 2.63 9.40
C VAL A 53 -7.83 2.91 8.03
N SER A 54 -8.58 1.97 7.48
CA SER A 54 -9.30 2.19 6.20
C SER A 54 -10.33 3.30 6.31
N ARG A 55 -11.08 3.36 7.41
CA ARG A 55 -12.06 4.42 7.67
C ARG A 55 -11.38 5.78 7.83
N GLU A 56 -10.31 5.85 8.61
CA GLU A 56 -9.53 7.09 8.80
C GLU A 56 -8.96 7.61 7.47
N VAL A 57 -8.39 6.73 6.64
CA VAL A 57 -7.88 7.11 5.32
C VAL A 57 -8.98 7.64 4.42
N GLN A 58 -10.18 7.07 4.50
CA GLN A 58 -11.33 7.53 3.72
C GLN A 58 -11.79 8.92 4.16
N ASP A 59 -11.84 9.17 5.47
CA ASP A 59 -12.21 10.49 6.03
C ASP A 59 -11.18 11.55 5.65
N LEU A 60 -9.87 11.25 5.77
CA LEU A 60 -8.77 12.12 5.35
C LEU A 60 -8.83 12.44 3.85
N ARG A 61 -9.12 11.44 3.01
CA ARG A 61 -9.33 11.66 1.57
C ARG A 61 -10.55 12.53 1.30
N GLY A 62 -11.63 12.34 2.07
CA GLY A 62 -12.81 13.17 2.03
C GLY A 62 -12.50 14.64 2.36
N GLU A 63 -11.77 14.89 3.43
CA GLU A 63 -11.34 16.22 3.85
C GLU A 63 -10.42 16.88 2.81
N LYS A 64 -9.44 16.14 2.29
CA LYS A 64 -8.59 16.60 1.19
C LYS A 64 -9.39 16.98 -0.06
N SER A 65 -10.40 16.19 -0.42
CA SER A 65 -11.25 16.52 -1.57
C SER A 65 -12.08 17.80 -1.33
N ARG A 66 -12.53 18.03 -0.09
CA ARG A 66 -13.28 19.23 0.29
C ARG A 66 -12.42 20.48 0.29
N SER A 67 -11.16 20.38 0.73
CA SER A 67 -10.21 21.50 0.70
C SER A 67 -9.74 21.84 -0.72
N LEU A 68 -9.63 20.84 -1.60
CA LEU A 68 -9.29 21.06 -3.02
C LEU A 68 -10.45 21.60 -3.87
N ARG A 69 -11.67 21.70 -3.32
CA ARG A 69 -12.83 22.21 -4.07
C ARG A 69 -12.57 23.67 -4.49
N PRO A 70 -12.86 24.07 -5.74
CA PRO A 70 -12.51 25.40 -6.25
C PRO A 70 -13.03 26.57 -5.41
N SER A 71 -14.20 26.42 -4.80
CA SER A 71 -14.78 27.40 -3.88
C SER A 71 -13.96 27.57 -2.60
N THR A 72 -13.52 26.46 -2.00
CA THR A 72 -12.69 26.46 -0.80
C THR A 72 -11.30 26.99 -1.11
N LEU A 73 -10.76 26.60 -2.27
CA LEU A 73 -9.45 27.03 -2.75
C LEU A 73 -9.44 28.54 -3.07
N ALA A 74 -10.50 29.05 -3.70
CA ALA A 74 -10.69 30.48 -3.94
C ALA A 74 -10.80 31.28 -2.62
N ALA A 75 -11.44 30.73 -1.59
CA ALA A 75 -11.49 31.35 -0.27
C ALA A 75 -10.11 31.37 0.41
N MET A 76 -9.37 30.25 0.38
CA MET A 76 -8.02 30.13 0.97
C MET A 76 -6.97 31.01 0.28
N VAL A 77 -7.12 31.25 -1.02
CA VAL A 77 -6.18 32.05 -1.81
C VAL A 77 -6.75 33.44 -2.17
N SER A 78 -7.86 33.83 -1.53
CA SER A 78 -8.44 35.16 -1.71
C SER A 78 -7.40 36.24 -1.37
N GLY A 79 -7.12 37.12 -2.35
CA GLY A 79 -6.10 38.17 -2.23
C GLY A 79 -4.66 37.79 -2.63
N ARG A 80 -4.33 36.50 -2.81
CA ARG A 80 -3.00 36.06 -3.30
C ARG A 80 -2.98 35.66 -4.78
N LEU A 81 -4.13 35.27 -5.34
CA LEU A 81 -4.25 34.85 -6.74
C LEU A 81 -4.65 36.01 -7.68
N PHE A 82 -4.24 37.25 -7.38
CA PHE A 82 -4.48 38.37 -8.29
C PHE A 82 -3.42 38.36 -9.39
N MET A 83 -3.84 38.54 -10.64
CA MET A 83 -2.92 38.73 -11.77
C MET A 83 -2.00 39.92 -11.43
N PRO A 84 -0.66 39.73 -11.37
CA PRO A 84 0.24 40.84 -11.10
C PRO A 84 0.02 41.93 -12.15
N THR A 85 0.02 43.18 -11.70
CA THR A 85 -0.19 44.32 -12.62
C THR A 85 0.95 44.37 -13.64
N ALA A 86 0.68 44.90 -14.84
CA ALA A 86 1.65 44.95 -15.94
C ALA A 86 3.00 45.61 -15.58
N ARG A 87 3.04 46.41 -14.50
CA ARG A 87 4.27 47.03 -13.94
C ARG A 87 5.15 46.05 -13.16
N GLN A 88 4.60 44.94 -12.68
CA GLN A 88 5.27 43.88 -11.92
C GLN A 88 5.63 42.67 -12.79
N THR A 89 5.15 42.62 -14.03
CA THR A 89 5.46 41.56 -14.98
C THR A 89 6.52 42.04 -15.97
N MET A 90 7.67 41.36 -16.01
CA MET A 90 8.67 41.59 -17.05
C MET A 90 8.49 40.54 -18.14
N HIS A 91 8.18 40.97 -19.35
CA HIS A 91 8.13 40.10 -20.52
C HIS A 91 9.55 39.95 -21.07
N VAL A 92 10.13 38.77 -20.91
CA VAL A 92 11.45 38.46 -21.45
C VAL A 92 11.27 37.89 -22.85
N SER A 93 11.86 38.56 -23.85
CA SER A 93 11.95 38.06 -25.22
C SER A 93 12.89 36.84 -25.27
N GLU A 94 12.62 35.89 -26.18
CA GLU A 94 13.46 34.71 -26.38
C GLU A 94 14.93 35.06 -26.61
N ALA A 95 15.18 36.17 -27.33
CA ALA A 95 16.52 36.68 -27.58
C ALA A 95 17.22 37.15 -26.28
N ASP A 96 16.48 37.79 -25.38
CA ASP A 96 17.01 38.27 -24.09
C ASP A 96 17.27 37.10 -23.11
N MET A 97 16.45 36.06 -23.17
CA MET A 97 16.63 34.83 -22.41
C MET A 97 17.89 34.07 -22.85
N GLN A 98 18.09 33.91 -24.16
CA GLN A 98 19.28 33.28 -24.74
C GLN A 98 20.56 34.06 -24.45
N ARG A 99 20.49 35.39 -24.44
CA ARG A 99 21.63 36.27 -24.13
C ARG A 99 22.06 36.21 -22.67
N ARG A 100 21.12 36.05 -21.73
CA ARG A 100 21.39 36.01 -20.28
C ARG A 100 21.74 34.63 -19.73
N LEU A 101 21.11 33.57 -20.24
CA LEU A 101 21.37 32.20 -19.81
C LEU A 101 22.65 31.61 -20.45
N GLY A 102 23.25 32.35 -21.40
CA GLY A 102 24.33 31.84 -22.24
C GLY A 102 23.82 30.70 -23.12
N SER A 103 24.52 30.44 -24.23
CA SER A 103 24.25 29.24 -25.01
C SER A 103 24.50 28.03 -24.11
N ARG A 104 23.42 27.47 -23.54
CA ARG A 104 23.46 26.25 -22.75
C ARG A 104 24.03 25.19 -23.68
N ARG A 105 25.32 24.87 -23.50
CA ARG A 105 25.88 23.61 -23.98
C ARG A 105 24.88 22.53 -23.57
N VAL A 106 24.37 21.86 -24.60
CA VAL A 106 23.44 20.75 -24.57
C VAL A 106 23.80 19.81 -23.41
N VAL A 107 23.14 19.99 -22.27
CA VAL A 107 23.01 18.94 -21.27
C VAL A 107 21.60 18.43 -21.46
N GLY A 108 21.53 17.27 -22.11
CA GLY A 108 20.34 16.68 -22.69
C GLY A 108 19.13 16.71 -21.75
N ALA A 109 18.04 17.25 -22.27
CA ALA A 109 16.70 17.01 -21.77
C ALA A 109 15.80 16.85 -22.99
N ASN A 110 15.93 15.69 -23.65
CA ASN A 110 14.86 15.16 -24.47
C ASN A 110 13.72 14.77 -23.52
N THR A 111 12.98 15.77 -23.06
CA THR A 111 11.67 15.57 -22.48
C THR A 111 10.78 16.61 -23.16
N PRO A 112 9.93 16.22 -24.12
CA PRO A 112 8.95 17.15 -24.66
C PRO A 112 7.99 17.50 -23.51
N LEU A 113 8.19 18.68 -22.91
CA LEU A 113 7.14 19.28 -22.10
C LEU A 113 6.00 19.59 -23.08
N GLY A 114 4.89 18.89 -22.88
CA GLY A 114 3.83 18.72 -23.85
C GLY A 114 3.40 20.01 -24.54
N THR A 115 3.66 20.07 -25.84
CA THR A 115 2.78 20.74 -26.78
C THR A 115 1.49 19.92 -26.87
N GLN A 116 0.57 20.09 -25.91
CA GLN A 116 -0.80 19.64 -26.08
C GLN A 116 -1.76 20.46 -25.20
N GLY A 117 -2.31 21.53 -25.78
CA GLY A 117 -3.74 21.79 -25.68
C GLY A 117 -4.35 22.32 -24.38
N GLU A 118 -3.62 23.03 -23.52
CA GLU A 118 -4.26 23.76 -22.40
C GLU A 118 -4.76 25.15 -22.85
N PHE A 119 -5.73 25.15 -23.76
CA PHE A 119 -6.62 26.28 -23.98
C PHE A 119 -7.58 26.33 -22.78
N ALA A 120 -7.21 27.08 -21.74
CA ALA A 120 -8.17 27.55 -20.76
C ALA A 120 -9.17 28.45 -21.50
N GLY A 121 -10.44 28.03 -21.50
CA GLY A 121 -11.48 28.56 -22.37
C GLY A 121 -11.55 30.09 -22.45
N THR A 122 -11.84 30.56 -23.65
CA THR A 122 -12.47 31.86 -23.87
C THR A 122 -13.75 31.62 -24.67
N ARG A 123 -14.81 32.26 -24.20
CA ARG A 123 -16.07 32.44 -24.92
C ARG A 123 -15.85 33.01 -26.32
#